data_AF-A0A924KUW2-F1
#
_entry.id   AF-A0A924KUW2-F1
#
_cell.length_a   1.000
_cell.length_b   1.000
_cell.length_c   1.000
_cell.angle_alpha   90.00
_cell.angle_beta   90.00
_cell.angle_gamma   90.00
#
_symmetry.space_group_name_H-M   'P 1'
#
loop_
_entity.id
_entity.type
_entity.pdbx_description
1 polymer ?
#
loop_
_entity_poly.entity_id
_entity_poly.type
_entity_poly.pdbx_seq_one_letter_code
_entity_poly.pdbx_strand_id
1 'polypeptide(L)'
;MNTPENKTIPHLSDTDKKMLELLIKGASGRVIAERLGYKEGTTRVYLHSLYKRIGVNNKTSAVTWYLDTITSDETHAEREALQQAQRVKSFGDMAMRRGLLESLGFMGIFLGPYGRMWEVTHKLKETRAARLTPADLQLRATARGLWESFIAGNFYEGKRQFDAGILPKLFVASPSDAVVLTLMLVIGGYTSSARRAMSTLPAKKSGSLGVTVDELRALTAASDAIEKSNDSAIVAIHDMIESSAARPVYRHLLLATLFHLYRLRGDAVRASCVGDALWAEAEGARAHLEAAGDRPLPPEATLPSPPAVAPAKLSGYLEKLGG
;
A
#
# COMPACT_ATOMS: atom_id res chain seq x y z
N MET A 1 15.07 39.22 33.24
CA MET A 1 15.07 38.47 31.96
C MET A 1 13.82 37.60 31.98
N ASN A 2 12.76 38.03 31.31
CA ASN A 2 11.48 37.31 31.29
C ASN A 2 11.47 36.33 30.12
N THR A 3 11.26 35.05 30.47
CA THR A 3 10.97 33.93 29.57
C THR A 3 9.70 34.21 28.76
N PRO A 4 9.65 33.93 27.44
CA PRO A 4 8.40 34.05 26.71
C PRO A 4 7.51 32.85 27.06
N GLU A 5 6.35 33.16 27.64
CA GLU A 5 5.30 32.21 27.96
C GLU A 5 4.87 31.42 26.72
N ASN A 6 4.77 30.11 26.91
CA ASN A 6 4.15 29.15 26.02
C ASN A 6 2.67 29.54 25.80
N LYS A 7 2.37 30.33 24.77
CA LYS A 7 1.01 30.68 24.37
C LYS A 7 0.33 29.46 23.78
N THR A 8 -0.38 28.71 24.62
CA THR A 8 -1.41 27.75 24.19
C THR A 8 -2.32 28.41 23.15
N ILE A 9 -2.32 27.86 21.94
CA ILE A 9 -3.15 28.34 20.83
C ILE A 9 -4.62 28.20 21.26
N PRO A 10 -5.38 29.31 21.39
CA PRO A 10 -6.78 29.21 21.77
C PRO A 10 -7.56 28.47 20.68
N HIS A 11 -8.41 27.52 21.07
CA HIS A 11 -9.34 26.87 20.15
C HIS A 11 -10.27 27.93 19.53
N LEU A 12 -9.99 28.33 18.29
CA LEU A 12 -10.82 29.25 17.52
C LEU A 12 -11.97 28.50 16.87
N SER A 13 -13.18 29.05 16.99
CA SER A 13 -14.33 28.54 16.23
C SER A 13 -14.20 28.90 14.74
N ASP A 14 -14.91 28.19 13.87
CA ASP A 14 -14.90 28.46 12.43
C ASP A 14 -15.37 29.89 12.10
N THR A 15 -16.26 30.46 12.92
CA THR A 15 -16.72 31.84 12.78
C THR A 15 -15.61 32.84 13.14
N ASP A 16 -14.77 32.52 14.12
CA ASP A 16 -13.64 33.37 14.51
C ASP A 16 -12.55 33.39 13.43
N LYS A 17 -12.26 32.23 12.83
CA LYS A 17 -11.33 32.12 11.69
C LYS A 17 -11.82 32.97 10.52
N LYS A 18 -13.09 32.84 10.14
CA LYS A 18 -13.71 33.67 9.08
C LYS A 18 -13.63 35.17 9.38
N MET A 19 -13.82 35.58 10.64
CA MET A 19 -13.64 36.99 11.02
C MET A 19 -12.19 37.46 10.83
N LEU A 20 -11.20 36.66 11.24
CA LEU A 20 -9.78 36.99 11.06
C LEU A 20 -9.36 37.01 9.58
N GLU A 21 -9.85 36.07 8.77
CA GLU A 21 -9.63 36.06 7.31
C GLU A 21 -10.17 37.32 6.64
N LEU A 22 -11.37 37.77 7.03
CA LEU A 22 -11.95 39.01 6.50
C LEU A 22 -11.15 40.23 6.96
N LEU A 23 -10.58 40.21 8.17
CA LEU A 23 -9.70 41.28 8.65
C LEU A 23 -8.37 41.35 7.88
N ILE A 24 -7.75 40.20 7.55
CA ILE A 24 -6.56 40.12 6.69
C ILE A 24 -6.86 40.76 5.32
N LYS A 25 -8.04 40.47 4.76
CA LYS A 25 -8.50 41.04 3.47
C LYS A 25 -8.84 42.53 3.54
N GLY A 26 -8.58 43.19 4.66
CA GLY A 26 -8.80 44.62 4.84
C GLY A 26 -10.26 45.02 5.08
N ALA A 27 -11.18 44.07 5.31
CA ALA A 27 -12.60 44.38 5.47
C ALA A 27 -12.84 45.31 6.67
N SER A 28 -13.79 46.23 6.52
CA SER A 28 -14.29 47.09 7.60
C SER A 28 -15.31 46.33 8.46
N GLY A 29 -15.55 46.80 9.69
CA GLY A 29 -16.52 46.17 10.61
C GLY A 29 -17.91 46.02 10.01
N ARG A 30 -18.34 47.01 9.20
CA ARG A 30 -19.60 46.97 8.43
C ARG A 30 -19.62 45.86 7.38
N VAL A 31 -18.53 45.69 6.61
CA VAL A 31 -18.43 44.65 5.58
C VAL A 31 -18.36 43.25 6.20
N ILE A 32 -17.71 43.12 7.36
CA ILE A 32 -17.67 41.86 8.12
C ILE A 32 -19.06 41.50 8.63
N ALA A 33 -19.79 42.50 9.15
CA ALA A 33 -21.17 42.33 9.62
C ALA A 33 -22.09 41.83 8.50
N GLU A 34 -22.03 42.47 7.34
CA GLU A 34 -22.81 42.09 6.16
C GLU A 34 -22.48 40.67 5.68
N ARG A 35 -21.19 40.31 5.57
CA ARG A 35 -20.77 38.98 5.09
C ARG A 35 -21.06 37.84 6.05
N LEU A 36 -21.18 38.12 7.34
CA LEU A 36 -21.47 37.11 8.37
C LEU A 36 -22.93 37.15 8.86
N GLY A 37 -23.77 38.03 8.31
CA GLY A 37 -25.19 38.14 8.68
C GLY A 37 -25.45 38.77 10.05
N TYR A 38 -24.54 39.63 10.53
CA TYR A 38 -24.64 40.31 11.81
C TYR A 38 -24.97 41.81 11.66
N LYS A 39 -25.45 42.43 12.74
CA LYS A 39 -25.52 43.90 12.85
C LYS A 39 -24.15 44.47 13.20
N GLU A 40 -23.82 45.66 12.70
CA GLU A 40 -22.51 46.29 12.89
C GLU A 40 -22.09 46.40 14.37
N GLY A 41 -23.02 46.80 15.26
CA GLY A 41 -22.76 46.86 16.70
C GLY A 41 -22.44 45.49 17.31
N THR A 42 -23.09 44.43 16.83
CA THR A 42 -22.85 43.05 17.27
C THR A 42 -21.49 42.54 16.82
N THR A 43 -21.08 42.85 15.59
CA THR A 43 -19.73 42.51 15.06
C THR A 43 -18.62 43.15 15.88
N ARG A 44 -18.80 44.40 16.34
CA ARG A 44 -17.81 45.06 17.21
C ARG A 44 -17.60 44.33 18.54
N VAL A 45 -18.69 43.84 19.15
CA VAL A 45 -18.63 43.05 20.39
C VAL A 45 -17.91 41.72 20.15
N TYR A 46 -18.23 41.02 19.05
CA TYR A 46 -17.56 39.76 18.71
C TYR A 46 -16.07 39.93 18.42
N LEU A 47 -15.68 40.97 17.69
CA LEU A 47 -14.28 41.31 17.43
C LEU A 47 -13.52 41.61 18.73
N HIS A 48 -14.13 42.34 19.67
CA HIS A 48 -13.50 42.63 20.96
C HIS A 48 -13.31 41.36 21.80
N SER A 49 -14.32 40.49 21.84
CA SER A 49 -14.24 39.19 22.52
C SER A 49 -13.23 38.24 21.86
N LEU A 50 -13.09 38.32 20.53
CA LEU A 50 -12.07 37.59 19.77
C LEU A 50 -10.67 38.11 20.11
N TYR A 51 -10.46 39.42 20.13
CA TYR A 51 -9.17 40.04 20.50
C TYR A 51 -8.75 39.66 21.93
N LYS A 52 -9.69 39.68 22.88
CA LYS A 52 -9.43 39.24 24.26
C LYS A 52 -9.03 37.76 24.35
N ARG A 53 -9.65 36.88 23.55
CA ARG A 53 -9.33 35.44 23.53
C ARG A 53 -7.96 35.14 22.92
N ILE A 54 -7.59 35.82 21.84
CA ILE A 54 -6.27 35.65 21.21
C ILE A 54 -5.18 36.50 21.89
N GLY A 55 -5.54 37.26 22.94
CA GLY A 55 -4.60 38.05 23.74
C GLY A 55 -4.00 39.24 23.00
N VAL A 56 -4.74 39.87 22.09
CA VAL A 56 -4.32 41.07 21.35
C VAL A 56 -5.26 42.24 21.61
N ASN A 57 -4.77 43.45 21.33
CA ASN A 57 -5.43 44.67 21.80
C ASN A 57 -6.07 45.48 20.67
N ASN A 58 -5.72 45.18 19.42
CA ASN A 58 -6.16 45.94 18.25
C ASN A 58 -6.18 45.08 16.98
N LYS A 59 -6.85 45.62 15.94
CA LYS A 59 -7.01 44.97 14.63
C LYS A 59 -5.69 44.59 13.98
N THR A 60 -4.70 45.48 14.01
CA THR A 60 -3.40 45.27 13.37
C THR A 60 -2.65 44.11 14.04
N SER A 61 -2.61 44.08 15.37
CA SER A 61 -2.02 42.99 16.14
C SER A 61 -2.76 41.67 15.92
N ALA A 62 -4.08 41.68 15.75
CA ALA A 62 -4.86 40.48 15.43
C ALA A 62 -4.52 39.92 14.04
N VAL A 63 -4.32 40.80 13.05
CA VAL A 63 -3.90 40.41 11.69
C VAL A 63 -2.49 39.83 11.71
N THR A 64 -1.53 40.51 12.36
CA THR A 64 -0.15 40.02 12.49
C THR A 64 -0.10 38.67 13.21
N TRP A 65 -0.85 38.52 14.30
CA TRP A 65 -0.94 37.27 15.05
C TRP A 65 -1.48 36.12 14.19
N TYR A 66 -2.54 36.36 13.42
CA TYR A 66 -3.15 35.31 12.60
C TYR A 66 -2.25 34.93 11.41
N LEU A 67 -1.54 35.87 10.80
CA LEU A 67 -0.55 35.58 9.75
C LEU A 67 0.61 34.73 10.30
N ASP A 68 1.17 35.11 11.45
CA ASP A 68 2.25 34.36 12.11
C ASP A 68 1.80 32.93 12.50
N THR A 69 0.54 32.78 12.91
CA THR A 69 -0.06 31.48 13.24
C THR A 69 -0.23 30.62 12.00
N ILE A 70 -0.70 31.16 10.87
CA ILE A 70 -0.84 30.41 9.60
C ILE A 70 0.54 29.97 9.09
N THR A 71 1.53 30.86 9.08
CA THR A 71 2.89 30.52 8.63
C THR A 71 3.56 29.49 9.55
N SER A 72 3.29 29.56 10.86
CA SER A 72 3.76 28.56 11.82
C SER A 72 3.08 27.21 11.64
N ASP A 73 1.76 27.18 11.38
CA ASP A 73 1.01 25.96 11.08
C ASP A 73 1.48 25.31 9.76
N GLU A 74 1.71 26.11 8.71
CA GLU A 74 2.22 25.64 7.42
C GLU A 74 3.64 25.04 7.57
N THR A 75 4.53 25.71 8.30
CA THR A 75 5.89 25.20 8.55
C THR A 75 5.91 24.00 9.49
N HIS A 76 5.00 23.90 10.46
CA HIS A 76 4.83 22.71 11.28
C HIS A 76 4.31 21.52 10.46
N ALA A 77 3.29 21.73 9.63
CA ALA A 77 2.75 20.68 8.75
C ALA A 77 3.79 20.18 7.74
N GLU A 78 4.59 21.09 7.16
CA GLU A 78 5.66 20.75 6.22
C GLU A 78 6.80 19.98 6.91
N ARG A 79 7.19 20.38 8.14
CA ARG A 79 8.18 19.66 8.96
C ARG A 79 7.69 18.30 9.44
N GLU A 80 6.42 18.18 9.81
CA GLU A 80 5.80 16.92 10.17
C GLU A 80 5.75 15.97 8.97
N ALA A 81 5.34 16.46 7.79
CA ALA A 81 5.36 15.68 6.56
C ALA A 81 6.78 15.20 6.18
N LEU A 82 7.80 16.07 6.32
CA LEU A 82 9.21 15.72 6.12
C LEU A 82 9.71 14.68 7.14
N GLN A 83 9.36 14.83 8.43
CA GLN A 83 9.72 13.85 9.46
C GLN A 83 9.02 12.50 9.28
N GLN A 84 7.77 12.50 8.80
CA GLN A 84 7.06 11.27 8.47
C GLN A 84 7.66 10.60 7.23
N ALA A 85 8.01 11.38 6.20
CA ALA A 85 8.70 10.88 5.01
C ALA A 85 10.05 10.23 5.36
N GLN A 86 10.80 10.79 6.32
CA GLN A 86 12.12 10.29 6.74
C GLN A 86 12.09 9.02 7.61
N ARG A 87 10.94 8.58 8.13
CA ARG A 87 10.81 7.36 8.96
C ARG A 87 10.31 6.16 8.16
N VAL A 88 11.08 5.69 7.16
CA VAL A 88 10.93 4.31 6.69
C VAL A 88 11.65 3.42 7.69
N LYS A 89 10.93 2.66 8.52
CA LYS A 89 11.53 1.79 9.54
C LYS A 89 11.60 0.34 9.09
N SER A 90 10.74 -0.06 8.15
CA SER A 90 10.68 -1.44 7.65
C SER A 90 10.27 -1.52 6.17
N PHE A 91 10.29 -2.72 5.62
CA PHE A 91 9.79 -2.98 4.27
C PHE A 91 8.29 -2.68 4.17
N GLY A 92 7.53 -3.06 5.20
CA GLY A 92 6.10 -2.81 5.32
C GLY A 92 5.74 -1.33 5.20
N ASP A 93 6.54 -0.44 5.80
CA ASP A 93 6.35 1.01 5.67
C ASP A 93 6.50 1.46 4.21
N MET A 94 7.45 0.87 3.48
CA MET A 94 7.63 1.14 2.05
C MET A 94 6.46 0.59 1.22
N ALA A 95 6.02 -0.63 1.52
CA ALA A 95 4.87 -1.27 0.87
C ALA A 95 3.57 -0.49 1.06
N MET A 96 3.38 0.14 2.21
CA MET A 96 2.26 1.04 2.46
C MET A 96 2.30 2.31 1.61
N ARG A 97 3.50 2.87 1.40
CA ARG A 97 3.70 4.15 0.68
C ARG A 97 3.72 3.99 -0.84
N ARG A 98 4.46 3.00 -1.35
CA ARG A 98 4.69 2.80 -2.79
C ARG A 98 3.87 1.64 -3.37
N GLY A 99 3.29 0.80 -2.53
CA GLY A 99 2.64 -0.43 -2.97
C GLY A 99 3.54 -1.64 -2.80
N LEU A 100 2.90 -2.79 -2.62
CA LEU A 100 3.58 -4.02 -2.24
C LEU A 100 4.47 -4.56 -3.37
N LEU A 101 3.96 -4.59 -4.61
CA LEU A 101 4.72 -5.09 -5.76
C LEU A 101 5.93 -4.20 -6.07
N GLU A 102 5.73 -2.88 -6.07
CA GLU A 102 6.81 -1.91 -6.31
C GLU A 102 7.90 -2.01 -5.24
N SER A 103 7.51 -2.22 -3.98
CA SER A 103 8.47 -2.36 -2.88
C SER A 103 9.22 -3.69 -2.94
N LEU A 104 8.54 -4.79 -3.29
CA LEU A 104 9.16 -6.11 -3.47
C LEU A 104 10.20 -6.08 -4.61
N GLY A 105 9.89 -5.38 -5.70
CA GLY A 105 10.73 -5.38 -6.90
C GLY A 105 11.05 -6.81 -7.36
N PHE A 106 12.34 -7.09 -7.56
CA PHE A 106 12.80 -8.42 -7.97
C PHE A 106 12.45 -9.53 -6.96
N MET A 107 12.32 -9.24 -5.66
CA MET A 107 11.95 -10.25 -4.66
C MET A 107 10.57 -10.85 -4.88
N GLY A 108 9.70 -10.17 -5.64
CA GLY A 108 8.40 -10.68 -6.03
C GLY A 108 8.46 -12.03 -6.76
N ILE A 109 9.56 -12.37 -7.44
CA ILE A 109 9.71 -13.65 -8.17
C ILE A 109 9.70 -14.87 -7.24
N PHE A 110 10.01 -14.71 -5.96
CA PHE A 110 10.05 -15.81 -4.99
C PHE A 110 8.68 -16.10 -4.37
N LEU A 111 7.72 -15.20 -4.57
CA LEU A 111 6.37 -15.29 -4.00
C LEU A 111 5.37 -15.77 -5.05
N GLY A 112 4.30 -16.40 -4.56
CA GLY A 112 3.15 -16.82 -5.37
C GLY A 112 3.38 -18.03 -6.30
N PRO A 113 2.38 -18.30 -7.18
CA PRO A 113 2.44 -19.41 -8.12
C PRO A 113 3.50 -19.18 -9.20
N TYR A 114 4.08 -20.28 -9.69
CA TYR A 114 5.07 -20.31 -10.76
C TYR A 114 6.29 -19.37 -10.56
N GLY A 115 6.61 -19.03 -9.31
CA GLY A 115 7.80 -18.28 -8.96
C GLY A 115 9.09 -19.10 -9.08
N ARG A 116 10.22 -18.51 -8.68
CA ARG A 116 11.55 -19.12 -8.83
C ARG A 116 11.70 -20.48 -8.13
N MET A 117 11.12 -20.63 -6.95
CA MET A 117 11.07 -21.91 -6.21
C MET A 117 10.44 -23.02 -7.05
N TRP A 118 9.35 -22.71 -7.73
CA TRP A 118 8.67 -23.64 -8.62
C TRP A 118 9.53 -23.97 -9.85
N GLU A 119 10.17 -22.96 -10.47
CA GLU A 119 11.04 -23.18 -11.64
C GLU A 119 12.21 -24.12 -11.32
N VAL A 120 12.88 -23.91 -10.20
CA VAL A 120 14.05 -24.71 -9.81
C VAL A 120 13.63 -26.15 -9.50
N THR A 121 12.56 -26.32 -8.71
CA THR A 121 12.03 -27.67 -8.43
C THR A 121 11.52 -28.37 -9.69
N HIS A 122 10.95 -27.63 -10.65
CA HIS A 122 10.53 -28.18 -11.93
C HIS A 122 11.72 -28.60 -12.80
N LYS A 123 12.76 -27.76 -12.92
CA LYS A 123 13.99 -28.09 -13.66
C LYS A 123 14.66 -29.36 -13.13
N LEU A 124 14.71 -29.52 -11.80
CA LEU A 124 15.23 -30.73 -11.15
C LEU A 124 14.39 -31.98 -11.47
N LYS A 125 13.08 -31.83 -11.70
CA LYS A 125 12.18 -32.93 -12.10
C LYS A 125 12.25 -33.22 -13.60
N GLU A 126 12.40 -32.19 -14.44
CA GLU A 126 12.49 -32.30 -15.91
C GLU A 126 13.73 -33.03 -16.41
N THR A 127 14.78 -33.15 -15.60
CA THR A 127 15.85 -34.12 -15.87
C THR A 127 15.36 -35.57 -16.00
N ARG A 128 14.08 -35.87 -15.69
CA ARG A 128 13.44 -37.18 -15.90
C ARG A 128 12.15 -37.21 -16.73
N ALA A 129 11.45 -36.11 -17.06
CA ALA A 129 10.23 -36.18 -17.91
C ALA A 129 9.74 -34.83 -18.49
N ALA A 130 9.35 -34.87 -19.78
CA ALA A 130 8.51 -33.95 -20.57
C ALA A 130 8.90 -32.46 -20.69
N ARG A 131 9.22 -32.01 -21.92
CA ARG A 131 9.34 -30.58 -22.27
C ARG A 131 7.98 -29.88 -22.14
N LEU A 132 7.99 -28.67 -21.59
CA LEU A 132 6.84 -27.77 -21.49
C LEU A 132 6.24 -27.47 -22.87
N THR A 133 4.91 -27.52 -22.96
CA THR A 133 4.21 -27.09 -24.18
C THR A 133 4.05 -25.57 -24.21
N PRO A 134 3.88 -24.95 -25.40
CA PRO A 134 3.56 -23.52 -25.48
C PRO A 134 2.30 -23.13 -24.68
N ALA A 135 1.32 -24.03 -24.59
CA ALA A 135 0.11 -23.82 -23.80
C ALA A 135 0.40 -23.74 -22.29
N ASP A 136 1.31 -24.59 -21.78
CA ASP A 136 1.74 -24.54 -20.38
C ASP A 136 2.45 -23.24 -20.04
N LEU A 137 3.29 -22.73 -20.96
CA LEU A 137 3.98 -21.45 -20.79
C LEU A 137 2.99 -20.28 -20.77
N GLN A 138 1.99 -20.28 -21.65
CA GLN A 138 0.96 -19.24 -21.69
C GLN A 138 0.10 -19.22 -20.43
N LEU A 139 -0.28 -20.40 -19.92
CA LEU A 139 -1.03 -20.51 -18.67
C LEU A 139 -0.24 -19.91 -17.50
N ARG A 140 1.06 -20.20 -17.41
CA ARG A 140 1.94 -19.68 -16.35
C ARG A 140 2.08 -18.18 -16.43
N ALA A 141 2.28 -17.62 -17.62
CA ALA A 141 2.33 -16.18 -17.81
C ALA A 141 1.04 -15.51 -17.34
N THR A 142 -0.11 -16.13 -17.61
CA THR A 142 -1.42 -15.65 -17.15
C THR A 142 -1.55 -15.69 -15.63
N ALA A 143 -1.22 -16.82 -15.01
CA ALA A 143 -1.24 -16.99 -13.56
C ALA A 143 -0.31 -16.01 -12.84
N ARG A 144 0.90 -15.84 -13.38
CA ARG A 144 1.89 -14.90 -12.87
C ARG A 144 1.40 -13.46 -12.97
N GLY A 145 0.84 -13.06 -14.11
CA GLY A 145 0.26 -11.74 -14.29
C GLY A 145 -0.92 -11.45 -13.35
N LEU A 146 -1.78 -12.44 -13.09
CA LEU A 146 -2.84 -12.33 -12.09
C LEU A 146 -2.29 -12.16 -10.68
N TRP A 147 -1.27 -12.95 -10.31
CA TRP A 147 -0.60 -12.83 -9.02
C TRP A 147 0.05 -11.46 -8.82
N GLU A 148 0.77 -10.95 -9.83
CA GLU A 148 1.41 -9.63 -9.76
C GLU A 148 0.36 -8.52 -9.68
N SER A 149 -0.73 -8.63 -10.44
CA SER A 149 -1.86 -7.70 -10.35
C SER A 149 -2.51 -7.72 -8.97
N PHE A 150 -2.61 -8.91 -8.36
CA PHE A 150 -3.14 -9.06 -7.01
C PHE A 150 -2.24 -8.37 -5.98
N ILE A 151 -0.93 -8.66 -5.95
CA ILE A 151 0.03 -7.98 -5.06
C ILE A 151 0.02 -6.47 -5.29
N ALA A 152 -0.04 -6.02 -6.54
CA ALA A 152 -0.07 -4.59 -6.87
C ALA A 152 -1.34 -3.88 -6.35
N GLY A 153 -2.36 -4.63 -5.94
CA GLY A 153 -3.68 -4.07 -5.62
C GLY A 153 -4.43 -3.58 -6.86
N ASN A 154 -4.04 -4.02 -8.06
CA ASN A 154 -4.73 -3.70 -9.31
C ASN A 154 -5.94 -4.62 -9.50
N PHE A 155 -6.97 -4.44 -8.67
CA PHE A 155 -8.17 -5.29 -8.70
C PHE A 155 -9.03 -5.08 -9.95
N TYR A 156 -8.88 -3.93 -10.63
CA TYR A 156 -9.52 -3.67 -11.91
C TYR A 156 -9.12 -4.72 -12.96
N GLU A 157 -7.86 -5.14 -12.97
CA GLU A 157 -7.40 -6.21 -13.88
C GLU A 157 -8.21 -7.49 -13.67
N GLY A 158 -8.42 -7.89 -12.41
CA GLY A 158 -9.24 -9.04 -12.06
C GLY A 158 -10.67 -8.90 -12.57
N LYS A 159 -11.27 -7.70 -12.42
CA LYS A 159 -12.61 -7.43 -12.97
C LYS A 159 -12.64 -7.56 -14.49
N ARG A 160 -11.67 -6.97 -15.19
CA ARG A 160 -11.56 -7.03 -16.65
C ARG A 160 -11.44 -8.47 -17.15
N GLN A 161 -10.61 -9.27 -16.49
CA GLN A 161 -10.42 -10.69 -16.81
C GLN A 161 -11.67 -11.52 -16.56
N PHE A 162 -12.38 -11.27 -15.45
CA PHE A 162 -13.65 -11.92 -15.15
C PHE A 162 -14.72 -11.60 -16.21
N ASP A 163 -14.85 -10.34 -16.60
CA ASP A 163 -15.81 -9.90 -17.62
C ASP A 163 -15.50 -10.48 -19.01
N ALA A 164 -14.22 -10.68 -19.31
CA ALA A 164 -13.78 -11.38 -20.52
C ALA A 164 -14.09 -12.90 -20.49
N GLY A 165 -14.68 -13.41 -19.40
CA GLY A 165 -15.09 -14.80 -19.27
C GLY A 165 -13.92 -15.78 -19.11
N ILE A 166 -12.78 -15.33 -18.56
CA ILE A 166 -11.61 -16.20 -18.41
C ILE A 166 -11.77 -17.24 -17.30
N LEU A 167 -12.63 -16.97 -16.29
CA LEU A 167 -12.71 -17.77 -15.07
C LEU A 167 -12.89 -19.28 -15.31
N PRO A 168 -13.77 -19.77 -16.20
CA PRO A 168 -13.88 -21.21 -16.46
C PRO A 168 -12.63 -21.82 -17.09
N LYS A 169 -11.97 -21.10 -18.01
CA LYS A 169 -10.72 -21.54 -18.64
C LYS A 169 -9.60 -21.60 -17.61
N LEU A 170 -9.51 -20.58 -16.76
CA LEU A 170 -8.56 -20.49 -15.68
C LEU A 170 -8.78 -21.62 -14.68
N PHE A 171 -10.04 -21.91 -14.29
CA PHE A 171 -10.37 -22.98 -13.37
C PHE A 171 -9.97 -24.36 -13.89
N VAL A 172 -10.25 -24.67 -15.16
CA VAL A 172 -9.86 -25.94 -15.79
C VAL A 172 -8.34 -26.13 -15.77
N ALA A 173 -7.62 -25.05 -16.03
CA ALA A 173 -6.17 -25.07 -16.12
C ALA A 173 -5.48 -25.05 -14.74
N SER A 174 -6.02 -24.26 -13.80
CA SER A 174 -5.52 -24.05 -12.45
C SER A 174 -6.64 -23.54 -11.52
N PRO A 175 -7.24 -24.43 -10.71
CA PRO A 175 -8.27 -24.04 -9.75
C PRO A 175 -7.80 -22.96 -8.76
N SER A 176 -6.52 -22.98 -8.36
CA SER A 176 -5.96 -21.99 -7.43
C SER A 176 -5.85 -20.60 -8.06
N ASP A 177 -5.57 -20.47 -9.35
CA ASP A 177 -5.54 -19.15 -10.01
C ASP A 177 -6.95 -18.56 -10.16
N ALA A 178 -7.95 -19.43 -10.32
CA ALA A 178 -9.35 -19.01 -10.25
C ALA A 178 -9.74 -18.47 -8.86
N VAL A 179 -9.12 -18.98 -7.78
CA VAL A 179 -9.25 -18.42 -6.42
C VAL A 179 -8.61 -17.04 -6.34
N VAL A 180 -7.41 -16.85 -6.89
CA VAL A 180 -6.75 -15.52 -6.92
C VAL A 180 -7.63 -14.49 -7.64
N LEU A 181 -8.11 -14.83 -8.83
CA LEU A 181 -9.03 -13.98 -9.59
C LEU A 181 -10.29 -13.64 -8.77
N THR A 182 -10.84 -14.62 -8.05
CA THR A 182 -12.02 -14.40 -7.21
C THR A 182 -11.71 -13.51 -6.01
N LEU A 183 -10.56 -13.68 -5.35
CA LEU A 183 -10.10 -12.80 -4.27
C LEU A 183 -9.91 -11.35 -4.76
N MET A 184 -9.38 -11.15 -5.98
CA MET A 184 -9.31 -9.82 -6.58
C MET A 184 -10.68 -9.16 -6.70
N LEU A 185 -11.72 -9.93 -7.08
CA LEU A 185 -13.09 -9.42 -7.16
C LEU A 185 -13.65 -9.06 -5.77
N VAL A 186 -13.39 -9.92 -4.78
CA VAL A 186 -13.82 -9.73 -3.39
C VAL A 186 -13.18 -8.46 -2.79
N ILE A 187 -11.85 -8.37 -2.82
CA ILE A 187 -11.10 -7.27 -2.23
C ILE A 187 -11.31 -5.97 -3.04
N GLY A 188 -11.47 -6.08 -4.35
CA GLY A 188 -11.80 -4.94 -5.22
C GLY A 188 -13.20 -4.37 -5.06
N GLY A 189 -14.04 -4.95 -4.19
CA GLY A 189 -15.41 -4.48 -3.94
C GLY A 189 -16.39 -4.79 -5.07
N TYR A 190 -16.05 -5.69 -5.99
CA TYR A 190 -16.93 -6.11 -7.10
C TYR A 190 -17.90 -7.19 -6.65
N THR A 191 -18.73 -6.88 -5.64
CA THR A 191 -19.58 -7.83 -4.90
C THR A 191 -20.43 -8.77 -5.76
N SER A 192 -21.08 -8.25 -6.81
CA SER A 192 -21.92 -9.09 -7.70
C SER A 192 -21.08 -10.08 -8.52
N SER A 193 -19.96 -9.62 -9.08
CA SER A 193 -19.00 -10.47 -9.80
C SER A 193 -18.35 -11.49 -8.87
N ALA A 194 -17.97 -11.08 -7.65
CA ALA A 194 -17.37 -11.94 -6.64
C ALA A 194 -18.32 -13.09 -6.25
N ARG A 195 -19.59 -12.79 -5.93
CA ARG A 195 -20.59 -13.82 -5.60
C ARG A 195 -20.83 -14.78 -6.76
N ARG A 196 -20.90 -14.27 -7.99
CA ARG A 196 -21.02 -15.10 -9.20
C ARG A 196 -19.80 -15.98 -9.42
N ALA A 197 -18.59 -15.46 -9.19
CA ALA A 197 -17.37 -16.25 -9.28
C ALA A 197 -17.35 -17.36 -8.21
N MET A 198 -17.62 -17.01 -6.95
CA MET A 198 -17.67 -17.96 -5.83
C MET A 198 -18.69 -19.10 -6.06
N SER A 199 -19.86 -18.81 -6.62
CA SER A 199 -20.87 -19.85 -6.90
C SER A 199 -20.48 -20.80 -8.04
N THR A 200 -19.55 -20.40 -8.90
CA THR A 200 -19.05 -21.24 -10.01
C THR A 200 -17.88 -22.13 -9.64
N LEU A 201 -17.26 -21.95 -8.46
CA LEU A 201 -16.10 -22.71 -8.03
C LEU A 201 -16.54 -23.95 -7.21
N PRO A 202 -16.43 -25.17 -7.76
CA PRO A 202 -16.79 -26.37 -7.02
C PRO A 202 -15.70 -26.74 -6.01
N ALA A 203 -16.13 -27.21 -4.84
CA ALA A 203 -15.24 -27.83 -3.87
C ALA A 203 -14.60 -29.10 -4.44
N LYS A 204 -13.31 -29.28 -4.19
CA LYS A 204 -12.55 -30.46 -4.60
C LYS A 204 -13.10 -31.71 -3.91
N LYS A 205 -13.59 -32.66 -4.70
CA LYS A 205 -13.88 -34.03 -4.27
C LYS A 205 -12.69 -34.93 -4.58
N SER A 206 -12.60 -36.08 -3.91
CA SER A 206 -11.51 -37.03 -4.15
C SER A 206 -11.42 -37.37 -5.65
N GLY A 207 -10.24 -37.17 -6.24
CA GLY A 207 -9.99 -37.44 -7.66
C GLY A 207 -10.58 -36.45 -8.66
N SER A 208 -11.28 -35.38 -8.22
CA SER A 208 -11.85 -34.38 -9.12
C SER A 208 -11.03 -33.09 -9.16
N LEU A 209 -11.17 -32.34 -10.25
CA LEU A 209 -10.77 -30.94 -10.31
C LEU A 209 -11.65 -30.14 -9.34
N GLY A 210 -11.07 -29.20 -8.60
CA GLY A 210 -11.81 -28.36 -7.66
C GLY A 210 -10.92 -27.54 -6.75
N VAL A 211 -11.55 -26.57 -6.10
CA VAL A 211 -10.93 -25.68 -5.11
C VAL A 211 -10.87 -26.39 -3.76
N THR A 212 -9.76 -26.27 -3.04
CA THR A 212 -9.61 -26.89 -1.72
C THR A 212 -10.57 -26.26 -0.70
N VAL A 213 -10.87 -27.01 0.35
CA VAL A 213 -11.74 -26.52 1.43
C VAL A 213 -11.16 -25.25 2.08
N ASP A 214 -9.83 -25.19 2.25
CA ASP A 214 -9.17 -24.03 2.84
C ASP A 214 -9.21 -22.80 1.91
N GLU A 215 -9.06 -22.98 0.60
CA GLU A 215 -9.22 -21.89 -0.37
C GLU A 215 -10.65 -21.35 -0.39
N LEU A 216 -11.66 -22.22 -0.30
CA LEU A 216 -13.07 -21.78 -0.16
C LEU A 216 -13.31 -21.03 1.15
N ARG A 217 -12.75 -21.51 2.27
CA ARG A 217 -12.81 -20.81 3.57
C ARG A 217 -12.15 -19.44 3.49
N ALA A 218 -11.00 -19.33 2.83
CA ALA A 218 -10.30 -18.06 2.63
C ALA A 218 -11.15 -17.07 1.81
N LEU A 219 -11.80 -17.52 0.73
CA LEU A 219 -12.72 -16.70 -0.06
C LEU A 219 -13.90 -16.20 0.78
N THR A 220 -14.53 -17.09 1.55
CA THR A 220 -15.65 -16.71 2.43
C THR A 220 -15.20 -15.74 3.51
N ALA A 221 -14.07 -15.98 4.16
CA ALA A 221 -13.53 -15.09 5.19
C ALA A 221 -13.17 -13.71 4.62
N ALA A 222 -12.51 -13.65 3.45
CA ALA A 222 -12.21 -12.38 2.79
C ALA A 222 -13.50 -11.62 2.42
N SER A 223 -14.52 -12.33 1.92
CA SER A 223 -15.81 -11.75 1.58
C SER A 223 -16.53 -11.19 2.81
N ASP A 224 -16.61 -11.96 3.90
CA ASP A 224 -17.21 -11.52 5.16
C ASP A 224 -16.43 -10.35 5.80
N ALA A 225 -15.11 -10.33 5.66
CA ALA A 225 -14.26 -9.25 6.15
C ALA A 225 -14.54 -7.91 5.43
N ILE A 226 -14.92 -7.96 4.14
CA ILE A 226 -15.28 -6.79 3.32
C ILE A 226 -16.76 -6.42 3.50
N GLU A 227 -17.68 -7.36 3.29
CA GLU A 227 -19.12 -7.07 3.27
C GLU A 227 -19.69 -6.76 4.65
N LYS A 228 -19.18 -7.40 5.71
CA LYS A 228 -19.73 -7.30 7.08
C LYS A 228 -18.80 -6.58 8.05
N SER A 229 -17.61 -6.16 7.61
CA SER A 229 -16.55 -5.65 8.49
C SER A 229 -16.27 -6.59 9.68
N ASN A 230 -16.39 -7.91 9.47
CA ASN A 230 -16.30 -8.89 10.54
C ASN A 230 -14.84 -9.12 10.97
N ASP A 231 -14.51 -8.82 12.23
CA ASP A 231 -13.17 -9.05 12.78
C ASP A 231 -12.85 -10.55 12.94
N SER A 232 -13.87 -11.38 13.20
CA SER A 232 -13.70 -12.84 13.29
C SER A 232 -13.21 -13.43 11.96
N ALA A 233 -13.57 -12.81 10.84
CA ALA A 233 -13.13 -13.24 9.53
C ALA A 233 -11.64 -12.92 9.30
N ILE A 234 -11.13 -11.81 9.86
CA ILE A 234 -9.70 -11.49 9.86
C ILE A 234 -8.93 -12.48 10.72
N VAL A 235 -9.43 -12.80 11.92
CA VAL A 235 -8.82 -13.80 12.81
C VAL A 235 -8.74 -15.17 12.12
N ALA A 236 -9.80 -15.60 11.46
CA ALA A 236 -9.78 -16.86 10.71
C ALA A 236 -8.69 -16.89 9.62
N ILE A 237 -8.44 -15.76 8.93
CA ILE A 237 -7.36 -15.65 7.94
C ILE A 237 -5.98 -15.79 8.60
N HIS A 238 -5.77 -15.19 9.79
CA HIS A 238 -4.55 -15.38 10.57
C HIS A 238 -4.32 -16.85 10.94
N ASP A 239 -5.34 -17.54 11.48
CA ASP A 239 -5.23 -18.95 11.85
C ASP A 239 -4.89 -19.83 10.63
N MET A 240 -5.44 -19.51 9.45
CA MET A 240 -5.11 -20.18 8.19
C MET A 240 -3.66 -19.89 7.75
N ILE A 241 -3.14 -18.68 7.98
CA ILE A 241 -1.74 -18.34 7.71
C ILE A 241 -0.82 -19.19 8.59
N GLU A 242 -1.07 -19.25 9.89
CA GLU A 242 -0.24 -20.02 10.84
C GLU A 242 -0.22 -21.52 10.52
N SER A 243 -1.37 -22.07 10.12
CA SER A 243 -1.50 -23.49 9.76
C SER A 243 -1.04 -23.85 8.34
N SER A 244 -0.64 -22.87 7.51
CA SER A 244 -0.29 -23.08 6.09
C SER A 244 1.20 -23.14 5.78
N ALA A 245 2.08 -23.30 6.79
CA ALA A 245 3.54 -23.34 6.59
C ALA A 245 4.01 -24.36 5.53
N ALA A 246 3.33 -25.52 5.41
CA ALA A 246 3.67 -26.55 4.42
C ALA A 246 3.20 -26.23 2.98
N ARG A 247 2.44 -25.14 2.78
CA ARG A 247 1.86 -24.72 1.49
C ARG A 247 2.23 -23.26 1.20
N PRO A 248 3.49 -22.98 0.80
CA PRO A 248 4.01 -21.60 0.72
C PRO A 248 3.20 -20.71 -0.23
N VAL A 249 2.79 -21.21 -1.40
CA VAL A 249 1.98 -20.43 -2.35
C VAL A 249 0.63 -20.01 -1.76
N TYR A 250 -0.04 -20.91 -1.05
CA TYR A 250 -1.31 -20.61 -0.38
C TYR A 250 -1.11 -19.63 0.78
N ARG A 251 -0.03 -19.79 1.56
CA ARG A 251 0.36 -18.85 2.61
C ARG A 251 0.64 -17.45 2.07
N HIS A 252 1.37 -17.33 0.95
CA HIS A 252 1.61 -16.05 0.27
C HIS A 252 0.29 -15.39 -0.15
N LEU A 253 -0.65 -16.17 -0.70
CA LEU A 253 -1.98 -15.69 -1.09
C LEU A 253 -2.74 -15.11 0.10
N LEU A 254 -2.74 -15.80 1.24
CA LEU A 254 -3.40 -15.33 2.46
C LEU A 254 -2.73 -14.08 3.02
N LEU A 255 -1.40 -14.01 3.04
CA LEU A 255 -0.67 -12.83 3.49
C LEU A 255 -0.97 -11.61 2.61
N ALA A 256 -0.95 -11.76 1.28
CA ALA A 256 -1.31 -10.69 0.35
C ALA A 256 -2.79 -10.27 0.53
N THR A 257 -3.70 -11.23 0.72
CA THR A 257 -5.10 -10.95 1.05
C THR A 257 -5.21 -10.10 2.31
N LEU A 258 -4.56 -10.53 3.39
CA LEU A 258 -4.60 -9.87 4.69
C LEU A 258 -3.99 -8.47 4.65
N PHE A 259 -2.91 -8.28 3.89
CA PHE A 259 -2.31 -6.96 3.65
C PHE A 259 -3.34 -5.99 3.05
N HIS A 260 -4.04 -6.40 1.99
CA HIS A 260 -5.04 -5.54 1.35
C HIS A 260 -6.27 -5.32 2.25
N LEU A 261 -6.71 -6.32 3.02
CA LEU A 261 -7.80 -6.15 3.98
C LEU A 261 -7.46 -5.11 5.05
N TYR A 262 -6.24 -5.13 5.62
CA TYR A 262 -5.83 -4.11 6.58
C TYR A 262 -5.70 -2.72 5.96
N ARG A 263 -5.21 -2.63 4.72
CA ARG A 263 -5.19 -1.36 3.98
C ARG A 263 -6.58 -0.77 3.79
N LEU A 264 -7.55 -1.59 3.39
CA LEU A 264 -8.94 -1.14 3.19
C LEU A 264 -9.60 -0.70 4.50
N ARG A 265 -9.18 -1.27 5.64
CA ARG A 265 -9.65 -0.87 6.98
C ARG A 265 -8.91 0.33 7.57
N GLY A 266 -7.89 0.86 6.89
CA GLY A 266 -7.06 1.96 7.40
C GLY A 266 -6.09 1.57 8.52
N ASP A 267 -5.89 0.27 8.77
CA ASP A 267 -4.95 -0.21 9.79
C ASP A 267 -3.54 -0.31 9.20
N ALA A 268 -2.88 0.83 9.10
CA ALA A 268 -1.55 0.95 8.49
C ALA A 268 -0.48 0.14 9.25
N VAL A 269 -0.60 0.01 10.58
CA VAL A 269 0.38 -0.71 11.40
C VAL A 269 0.33 -2.20 11.10
N ARG A 270 -0.86 -2.80 11.15
CA ARG A 270 -1.00 -4.24 10.85
C ARG A 270 -0.71 -4.53 9.39
N ALA A 271 -1.12 -3.65 8.46
CA ALA A 271 -0.78 -3.80 7.05
C ALA A 271 0.75 -3.77 6.84
N SER A 272 1.47 -2.86 7.50
CA SER A 272 2.94 -2.82 7.46
C SER A 272 3.55 -4.12 7.95
N CYS A 273 3.13 -4.63 9.13
CA CYS A 273 3.63 -5.89 9.66
C CYS A 273 3.41 -7.08 8.71
N VAL A 274 2.26 -7.13 8.01
CA VAL A 274 2.00 -8.18 7.01
C VAL A 274 2.90 -8.00 5.78
N GLY A 275 3.18 -6.77 5.37
CA GLY A 275 4.18 -6.47 4.35
C GLY A 275 5.57 -7.00 4.73
N ASP A 276 6.01 -6.74 5.95
CA ASP A 276 7.28 -7.28 6.48
C ASP A 276 7.30 -8.81 6.50
N ALA A 277 6.17 -9.45 6.85
CA ALA A 277 6.04 -10.90 6.82
C ALA A 277 6.17 -11.46 5.39
N LEU A 278 5.56 -10.81 4.38
CA LEU A 278 5.72 -11.20 2.97
C LEU A 278 7.16 -11.07 2.49
N TRP A 279 7.86 -10.02 2.90
CA TRP A 279 9.29 -9.87 2.62
C TRP A 279 10.11 -10.99 3.25
N ALA A 280 9.83 -11.34 4.50
CA ALA A 280 10.51 -12.44 5.18
C ALA A 280 10.31 -13.79 4.47
N GLU A 281 9.11 -14.07 3.96
CA GLU A 281 8.85 -15.28 3.14
C GLU A 281 9.67 -15.27 1.84
N ALA A 282 9.74 -14.13 1.16
CA ALA A 282 10.52 -13.99 -0.08
C ALA A 282 12.02 -14.21 0.17
N GLU A 283 12.54 -13.63 1.25
CA GLU A 283 13.95 -13.78 1.65
C GLU A 283 14.26 -15.20 2.10
N GLY A 284 13.35 -15.85 2.84
CA GLY A 284 13.47 -17.26 3.20
C GLY A 284 13.53 -18.18 1.98
N ALA A 285 12.67 -17.94 0.98
CA ALA A 285 12.69 -18.67 -0.28
C ALA A 285 13.99 -18.43 -1.08
N ARG A 286 14.48 -17.18 -1.13
CA ARG A 286 15.76 -16.83 -1.77
C ARG A 286 16.93 -17.55 -1.11
N ALA A 287 17.02 -17.50 0.22
CA ALA A 287 18.07 -18.15 1.00
C ALA A 287 18.03 -19.68 0.85
N HIS A 288 16.83 -20.28 0.79
CA HIS A 288 16.68 -21.70 0.54
C HIS A 288 17.23 -22.12 -0.84
N LEU A 289 16.94 -21.34 -1.89
CA LEU A 289 17.46 -21.59 -3.23
C LEU A 289 18.97 -21.43 -3.31
N GLU A 290 19.51 -20.40 -2.65
CA GLU A 290 20.94 -20.17 -2.58
C GLU A 290 21.66 -21.34 -1.87
N ALA A 291 21.09 -21.85 -0.78
CA ALA A 291 21.57 -23.05 -0.10
C ALA A 291 21.47 -24.32 -0.97
N ALA A 292 20.47 -24.39 -1.85
CA ALA A 292 20.32 -25.46 -2.85
C ALA A 292 21.22 -25.28 -4.08
N GLY A 293 22.02 -24.20 -4.14
CA GLY A 293 22.97 -23.92 -5.23
C GLY A 293 22.40 -23.13 -6.41
N ASP A 294 21.13 -22.70 -6.37
CA ASP A 294 20.58 -21.77 -7.37
C ASP A 294 20.92 -20.34 -6.94
N ARG A 295 21.84 -19.71 -7.66
CA ARG A 295 22.17 -18.29 -7.44
C ARG A 295 21.29 -17.43 -8.36
N PRO A 296 20.37 -16.62 -7.79
CA PRO A 296 19.47 -15.81 -8.61
C PRO A 296 20.17 -14.63 -9.29
N LEU A 297 21.30 -14.15 -8.72
CA LEU A 297 22.17 -13.20 -9.39
C LEU A 297 23.22 -13.97 -10.22
N PRO A 298 23.49 -13.52 -11.47
CA PRO A 298 24.56 -14.11 -12.25
C PRO A 298 25.89 -13.92 -11.50
N PRO A 299 26.80 -14.92 -11.54
CA PRO A 299 28.10 -14.83 -10.86
C PRO A 299 28.96 -13.66 -11.35
N GLU A 300 28.66 -13.12 -12.53
CA GLU A 300 29.31 -11.97 -13.15
C GLU A 300 28.68 -10.61 -12.77
N ALA A 301 27.73 -10.57 -11.82
CA ALA A 301 27.11 -9.34 -11.31
C ALA A 301 28.12 -8.48 -10.50
N THR A 302 29.15 -8.01 -11.20
CA THR A 302 30.17 -7.08 -10.73
C THR A 302 30.01 -5.78 -11.50
N LEU A 303 30.45 -4.67 -10.92
CA LEU A 303 30.48 -3.41 -11.65
C LEU A 303 31.32 -3.62 -12.92
N PRO A 304 30.77 -3.37 -14.13
CA PRO A 304 31.54 -3.54 -15.34
C PRO A 304 32.77 -2.63 -15.29
N SER A 305 33.88 -3.10 -15.86
CA SER A 305 35.09 -2.28 -15.94
C SER A 305 34.78 -0.97 -16.65
N PRO A 306 35.24 0.18 -16.14
CA PRO A 306 35.01 1.46 -16.80
C PRO A 306 35.66 1.45 -18.19
N PRO A 307 35.16 2.25 -19.14
CA PRO A 307 35.83 2.41 -20.43
C PRO A 307 37.27 2.88 -20.23
N ALA A 308 38.20 2.41 -21.06
CA ALA A 308 39.61 2.79 -20.96
C ALA A 308 39.77 4.30 -21.22
N VAL A 309 40.21 5.05 -20.20
CA VAL A 309 40.50 6.49 -20.29
C VAL A 309 41.99 6.70 -20.03
N ALA A 310 42.64 7.53 -20.86
CA ALA A 310 44.03 7.92 -20.64
C ALA A 310 44.18 8.62 -19.28
N PRO A 311 45.19 8.29 -18.46
CA PRO A 311 45.34 8.81 -17.10
C PRO A 311 45.29 10.34 -17.02
N ALA A 312 45.91 11.04 -17.99
CA ALA A 312 45.91 12.49 -18.05
C ALA A 312 44.50 13.11 -18.22
N LYS A 313 43.61 12.44 -18.96
CA LYS A 313 42.22 12.90 -19.14
C LYS A 313 41.40 12.69 -17.87
N LEU A 314 41.67 11.61 -17.13
CA LEU A 314 41.04 11.35 -15.84
C LEU A 314 41.49 12.39 -14.81
N SER A 315 42.80 12.64 -14.68
CA SER A 315 43.35 13.64 -13.76
C SER A 315 42.79 15.04 -14.03
N GLY A 316 42.79 15.49 -15.29
CA GLY A 316 42.23 16.80 -15.65
C GLY A 316 40.71 16.90 -15.48
N TYR A 317 39.97 15.78 -15.47
CA TYR A 317 38.55 15.77 -15.15
C TYR A 317 38.30 15.79 -13.63
N LEU A 318 39.11 15.06 -12.86
CA LEU A 318 39.05 15.07 -11.40
C LEU A 318 39.43 16.44 -10.81
N GLU A 319 40.43 17.11 -11.37
CA GLU A 319 40.78 18.49 -10.99
C GLU A 319 39.63 19.48 -11.24
N LYS A 320 38.84 19.28 -12.30
CA LYS A 320 37.63 20.10 -12.58
C LYS A 320 36.46 19.81 -11.65
N LEU A 321 36.40 18.63 -11.02
CA LEU A 321 35.36 18.25 -10.07
C LEU A 321 35.69 18.66 -8.63
N GLY A 322 36.96 18.90 -8.32
CA GLY A 322 37.47 19.31 -7.01
C GLY A 322 37.85 20.79 -6.90
N GLY A 323 37.34 21.64 -7.78
CA GLY A 323 37.52 23.10 -7.78
C GLY A 323 36.27 23.87 -7.42
#